data_AF-A0A4W5Q290-F1
#
_entry.id   AF-A0A4W5Q290-F1
#
_cell.length_a   1.000
_cell.length_b   1.000
_cell.length_c   1.000
_cell.angle_alpha   90.00
_cell.angle_beta   90.00
_cell.angle_gamma   90.00
#
_symmetry.space_group_name_H-M   'P 1'
#
loop_
_entity.id
_entity.type
_entity.pdbx_description
1 polymer ?
#
loop_
_entity_poly.entity_id
_entity_poly.type
_entity_poly.pdbx_seq_one_letter_code
_entity_poly.pdbx_strand_id
1 'polypeptide(L)'
;MLYKEVELALGINSEYSKRTLTHLHPNIKVMRHPDHVSSSVYLWAHHEKIIVIDQSVAFVGGIDLAYGRWDDREHRLTDVGSVTRSVALEMEQSQSSAHHPSSRGVSSSDGATNSNGGNQSLPVNPGVELPRLKGIGQTRRMHFSLVKHLHKHTLQHADSISSLDSAGSGSVRSLQTDVGELRGNTRFWHGKDYCNFVYKDWIQLEKPFDDFIDRYTTPRMPWHDISSVVHGKAARDVARHFIQRWNFCKIMKPKYHSLSYPYLLPKSHSSAIELRYQVPDCVPTRVQVLRSAADWSAGIKYHEESIHNAYLQTIARSKHFIYIENQFFISCSDNKMVYNKIGEALIERILRAHKYVCVCWCVRCVCWCVRCVC
;
A
#
# COMPACT_ATOMS: atom_id res chain seq x y z
N MET A 1 4.75 7.96 -16.38
CA MET A 1 5.22 9.24 -15.81
C MET A 1 5.18 9.10 -14.30
N LEU A 2 6.14 9.66 -13.58
CA LEU A 2 6.20 9.58 -12.12
C LEU A 2 6.06 10.98 -11.52
N TYR A 3 5.41 11.06 -10.35
CA TYR A 3 5.53 12.24 -9.50
C TYR A 3 6.99 12.39 -9.06
N LYS A 4 7.51 13.61 -9.16
CA LYS A 4 8.79 13.99 -8.55
C LYS A 4 8.46 14.66 -7.23
N GLU A 5 8.88 14.01 -6.16
CA GLU A 5 8.74 14.43 -4.79
C GLU A 5 9.75 15.50 -4.38
N VAL A 6 9.41 16.22 -3.33
CA VAL A 6 10.38 16.97 -2.53
C VAL A 6 11.09 15.95 -1.63
N GLU A 7 12.33 15.62 -1.97
CA GLU A 7 13.10 14.51 -1.36
C GLU A 7 13.22 14.58 0.16
N LEU A 8 13.19 15.78 0.75
CA LEU A 8 13.23 15.98 2.20
C LEU A 8 11.89 15.68 2.90
N ALA A 9 10.78 15.80 2.18
CA ALA A 9 9.43 15.66 2.73
C ALA A 9 8.84 14.26 2.50
N LEU A 10 9.21 13.60 1.40
CA LEU A 10 8.59 12.34 0.97
C LEU A 10 9.64 11.30 0.57
N GLY A 11 9.58 10.13 1.19
CA GLY A 11 10.52 9.03 1.00
C GLY A 11 10.24 8.09 -0.19
N ILE A 12 9.52 8.53 -1.24
CA ILE A 12 9.10 7.63 -2.33
C ILE A 12 10.21 7.27 -3.33
N ASN A 13 11.29 8.05 -3.36
CA ASN A 13 12.49 7.84 -4.19
C ASN A 13 12.17 7.60 -5.69
N SER A 14 11.52 8.58 -6.33
CA SER A 14 11.16 8.47 -7.75
C SER A 14 12.38 8.45 -8.68
N GLU A 15 13.53 8.99 -8.27
CA GLU A 15 14.76 8.89 -9.06
C GLU A 15 15.30 7.46 -9.10
N TYR A 16 15.30 6.73 -7.97
CA TYR A 16 15.62 5.29 -7.97
C TYR A 16 14.70 4.54 -8.94
N SER A 17 13.38 4.75 -8.83
CA SER A 17 12.39 4.11 -9.70
C SER A 17 12.64 4.41 -11.19
N LYS A 18 12.88 5.68 -11.53
CA LYS A 18 13.20 6.11 -12.90
C LYS A 18 14.47 5.43 -13.41
N ARG A 19 15.54 5.42 -12.60
CA ARG A 19 16.81 4.81 -12.95
C ARG A 19 16.61 3.32 -13.23
N THR A 20 16.04 2.58 -12.27
CA THR A 20 15.81 1.14 -12.40
C THR A 20 15.00 0.80 -13.65
N LEU A 21 13.85 1.46 -13.86
CA LEU A 21 12.98 1.20 -15.02
C LEU A 21 13.67 1.49 -16.36
N THR A 22 14.43 2.58 -16.45
CA THR A 22 15.10 2.97 -17.71
C THR A 22 16.25 2.02 -18.06
N HIS A 23 16.85 1.34 -17.08
CA HIS A 23 17.92 0.34 -17.32
C HIS A 23 17.39 -1.01 -17.80
N LEU A 24 16.10 -1.30 -17.64
CA LEU A 24 15.53 -2.59 -18.04
C LEU A 24 15.54 -2.78 -19.56
N HIS A 25 15.20 -1.75 -20.34
CA HIS A 25 15.15 -1.84 -21.80
C HIS A 25 15.10 -0.45 -22.46
N PRO A 26 15.75 -0.22 -23.63
CA PRO A 26 15.73 1.09 -24.31
C PRO A 26 14.33 1.58 -24.71
N ASN A 27 13.34 0.70 -24.85
CA ASN A 27 11.95 1.07 -25.14
C ASN A 27 11.20 1.66 -23.93
N ILE A 28 11.77 1.57 -22.72
CA ILE A 28 11.16 2.11 -21.51
C ILE A 28 11.66 3.55 -21.32
N LYS A 29 10.72 4.49 -21.29
CA LYS A 29 11.00 5.93 -21.09
C LYS A 29 10.24 6.44 -19.88
N VAL A 30 10.95 7.13 -18.98
CA VAL A 30 10.38 7.62 -17.73
C VAL A 30 10.64 9.12 -17.57
N MET A 31 9.56 9.89 -17.43
CA MET A 31 9.61 11.30 -17.05
C MET A 31 9.13 11.49 -15.61
N ARG A 32 9.85 12.33 -14.85
CA ARG A 32 9.44 12.83 -13.53
C ARG A 32 9.03 14.31 -13.58
N HIS A 33 7.98 14.69 -12.84
CA HIS A 33 7.44 16.05 -12.76
C HIS A 33 6.67 16.27 -11.44
N PRO A 34 6.62 17.50 -10.86
CA PRO A 34 7.22 18.77 -11.30
C PRO A 34 8.72 18.90 -10.97
N ASP A 35 9.41 19.92 -11.49
CA ASP A 35 10.71 20.32 -10.94
C ASP A 35 10.49 21.45 -9.93
N HIS A 36 10.96 21.28 -8.70
CA HIS A 36 10.65 22.22 -7.60
C HIS A 36 11.54 23.47 -7.61
N VAL A 37 12.83 23.34 -7.98
CA VAL A 37 13.84 24.43 -7.89
C VAL A 37 13.47 25.70 -8.70
N SER A 38 12.55 25.59 -9.65
CA SER A 38 12.09 26.70 -10.50
C SER A 38 10.56 26.81 -10.60
N SER A 39 9.80 26.09 -9.79
CA SER A 39 8.34 26.05 -9.86
C SER A 39 7.74 26.53 -8.55
N SER A 40 6.64 27.29 -8.61
CA SER A 40 5.80 27.61 -7.44
C SER A 40 4.99 26.40 -6.94
N VAL A 41 5.14 25.24 -7.58
CA VAL A 41 4.46 23.99 -7.23
C VAL A 41 5.29 23.17 -6.25
N TYR A 42 5.19 23.54 -4.98
CA TYR A 42 5.78 22.79 -3.86
C TYR A 42 4.77 21.93 -3.12
N LEU A 43 3.49 22.31 -3.17
CA LEU A 43 2.43 21.72 -2.32
C LEU A 43 1.54 20.71 -3.06
N TRP A 44 1.65 20.62 -4.39
CA TRP A 44 0.78 19.78 -5.20
C TRP A 44 1.55 18.62 -5.82
N ALA A 45 0.84 17.51 -6.05
CA ALA A 45 1.39 16.28 -6.62
C ALA A 45 0.57 15.80 -7.82
N HIS A 46 1.23 15.01 -8.66
CA HIS A 46 0.54 14.17 -9.64
C HIS A 46 0.05 12.92 -8.92
N HIS A 47 -1.26 12.81 -8.72
CA HIS A 47 -1.84 11.82 -7.82
C HIS A 47 -2.65 10.72 -8.54
N GLU A 48 -2.83 10.85 -9.86
CA GLU A 48 -3.55 9.85 -10.66
C GLU A 48 -2.77 8.54 -10.81
N LYS A 49 -3.47 7.42 -10.69
CA LYS A 49 -2.93 6.08 -10.97
C LYS A 49 -3.60 5.53 -12.20
N ILE A 50 -2.85 5.48 -13.30
CA ILE A 50 -3.36 5.02 -14.59
C ILE A 50 -2.39 4.06 -15.27
N ILE A 51 -2.94 3.01 -15.88
CA ILE A 51 -2.24 2.12 -16.81
C ILE A 51 -3.06 2.08 -18.08
N VAL A 52 -2.45 2.37 -19.23
CA VAL A 52 -3.13 2.35 -20.52
C VAL A 52 -2.37 1.46 -21.48
N ILE A 53 -3.02 0.41 -21.97
CA ILE A 53 -2.46 -0.59 -22.88
C ILE A 53 -3.04 -0.36 -24.27
N ASP A 54 -2.16 -0.11 -25.23
CA ASP A 54 -2.50 0.14 -26.65
C ASP A 54 -3.52 1.26 -26.90
N GLN A 55 -3.76 2.12 -25.91
CA GLN A 55 -4.87 3.08 -25.89
C GLN A 55 -6.25 2.42 -26.00
N SER A 56 -6.38 1.11 -25.75
CA SER A 56 -7.61 0.34 -25.91
C SER A 56 -8.13 -0.23 -24.59
N VAL A 57 -7.26 -0.45 -23.60
CA VAL A 57 -7.64 -0.86 -22.23
C VAL A 57 -6.98 0.10 -21.25
N ALA A 58 -7.75 0.64 -20.31
CA ALA A 58 -7.23 1.56 -19.30
C ALA A 58 -7.70 1.18 -17.90
N PHE A 59 -6.76 1.09 -16.96
CA PHE A 59 -7.00 0.95 -15.54
C PHE A 59 -6.88 2.32 -14.88
N VAL A 60 -7.85 2.68 -14.03
CA VAL A 60 -7.91 3.96 -13.30
C VAL A 60 -8.46 3.70 -11.90
N GLY A 61 -7.79 4.20 -10.85
CA GLY A 61 -8.20 3.96 -9.47
C GLY A 61 -7.31 4.61 -8.42
N GLY A 62 -7.44 4.15 -7.17
CA GLY A 62 -6.60 4.56 -6.04
C GLY A 62 -5.29 3.79 -5.88
N ILE A 63 -5.15 2.64 -6.57
CA ILE A 63 -4.03 1.71 -6.37
C ILE A 63 -2.81 2.10 -7.21
N ASP A 64 -1.72 2.48 -6.54
CA ASP A 64 -0.39 2.62 -7.16
C ASP A 64 0.26 1.24 -7.38
N LEU A 65 1.06 1.09 -8.44
CA LEU A 65 2.00 -0.03 -8.58
C LEU A 65 3.20 0.18 -7.64
N ALA A 66 3.00 -0.02 -6.35
CA ALA A 66 3.99 0.26 -5.31
C ALA A 66 3.79 -0.62 -4.07
N TYR A 67 4.79 -0.63 -3.17
CA TYR A 67 4.81 -1.49 -1.99
C TYR A 67 3.60 -1.28 -1.07
N GLY A 68 3.10 -2.36 -0.46
CA GLY A 68 2.04 -2.32 0.54
C GLY A 68 0.63 -2.21 0.00
N ARG A 69 0.45 -2.10 -1.32
CA ARG A 69 -0.86 -1.94 -1.97
C ARG A 69 -1.54 -3.27 -2.27
N TRP A 70 -0.76 -4.34 -2.43
CA TRP A 70 -1.31 -5.67 -2.63
C TRP A 70 -2.00 -6.15 -1.35
N ASP A 71 -3.25 -6.57 -1.48
CA ASP A 71 -4.03 -7.19 -0.43
C ASP A 71 -5.17 -8.00 -1.06
N ASP A 72 -5.85 -8.80 -0.25
CA ASP A 72 -7.09 -9.45 -0.61
C ASP A 72 -8.18 -9.18 0.44
N ARG A 73 -9.35 -9.78 0.23
CA ARG A 73 -10.51 -9.63 1.13
C ARG A 73 -10.27 -10.07 2.57
N GLU A 74 -9.22 -10.85 2.84
CA GLU A 74 -8.91 -11.32 4.19
C GLU A 74 -8.18 -10.26 5.02
N HIS A 75 -7.55 -9.25 4.38
CA HIS A 75 -6.84 -8.17 5.06
C HIS A 75 -5.90 -8.68 6.16
N ARG A 76 -5.08 -9.68 5.82
CA ARG A 76 -4.22 -10.37 6.80
C ARG A 76 -3.25 -9.39 7.46
N LEU A 77 -3.14 -9.50 8.78
CA LEU A 77 -2.26 -8.67 9.61
C LEU A 77 -0.83 -9.22 9.73
N THR A 78 -0.63 -10.50 9.44
CA THR A 78 0.66 -11.20 9.65
C THR A 78 1.07 -11.98 8.41
N ASP A 79 2.38 -12.09 8.20
CA ASP A 79 2.99 -12.83 7.10
C ASP A 79 4.39 -13.31 7.50
N VAL A 80 4.42 -14.15 8.54
CA VAL A 80 5.62 -14.70 9.16
C VAL A 80 6.12 -15.98 8.46
N GLY A 81 5.72 -16.21 7.20
CA GLY A 81 5.88 -17.48 6.48
C GLY A 81 7.20 -18.21 6.73
N SER A 82 7.12 -19.55 6.85
CA SER A 82 8.26 -20.43 7.16
C SER A 82 9.11 -20.72 5.91
N VAL A 83 10.08 -19.84 5.60
CA VAL A 83 11.11 -20.09 4.57
C VAL A 83 12.50 -19.76 5.11
N THR A 84 13.37 -20.78 5.18
CA THR A 84 14.80 -20.70 5.41
C THR A 84 15.54 -20.59 4.07
N ARG A 85 16.59 -19.75 3.98
CA ARG A 85 17.49 -19.76 2.82
C ARG A 85 18.24 -21.09 2.80
N SER A 86 18.18 -21.83 1.69
CA SER A 86 19.14 -22.90 1.43
C SER A 86 20.51 -22.26 1.22
N VAL A 87 21.33 -22.25 2.26
CA VAL A 87 22.77 -22.09 2.05
C VAL A 87 23.21 -23.36 1.35
N ALA A 88 23.76 -23.22 0.15
CA ALA A 88 24.40 -24.34 -0.54
C ALA A 88 25.50 -24.88 0.37
N LEU A 89 25.27 -26.06 0.96
CA LEU A 89 26.33 -26.85 1.56
C LEU A 89 27.09 -27.50 0.41
N GLU A 90 28.06 -26.78 -0.13
CA GLU A 90 29.04 -27.35 -1.05
C GLU A 90 30.05 -28.19 -0.25
N MET A 91 29.92 -29.51 -0.45
CA MET A 91 31.00 -30.49 -0.53
C MET A 91 31.84 -30.81 0.73
N GLU A 92 31.43 -31.87 1.44
CA GLU A 92 32.39 -32.87 1.94
C GLU A 92 32.08 -34.24 1.31
N GLN A 93 32.61 -34.46 0.11
CA GLN A 93 32.79 -35.80 -0.45
C GLN A 93 34.14 -35.87 -1.16
N SER A 94 35.19 -36.16 -0.37
CA SER A 94 36.38 -36.83 -0.87
C SER A 94 37.28 -37.23 0.31
N GLN A 95 37.16 -38.47 0.80
CA GLN A 95 38.22 -39.49 0.67
C GLN A 95 37.93 -40.71 1.57
N SER A 96 37.94 -41.86 0.90
CA SER A 96 37.96 -43.21 1.43
C SER A 96 39.23 -43.52 2.23
N SER A 97 39.12 -44.29 3.32
CA SER A 97 39.78 -45.60 3.42
C SER A 97 39.49 -46.26 4.77
N ALA A 98 39.21 -47.55 4.70
CA ALA A 98 39.01 -48.45 5.83
C ALA A 98 40.30 -48.59 6.64
N HIS A 99 40.17 -48.66 7.97
CA HIS A 99 40.94 -49.58 8.83
C HIS A 99 40.36 -49.58 10.26
N HIS A 100 39.86 -50.74 10.69
CA HIS A 100 39.74 -51.15 12.09
C HIS A 100 41.15 -51.56 12.60
N PRO A 101 41.47 -51.39 13.90
CA PRO A 101 41.14 -52.46 14.86
C PRO A 101 40.84 -52.07 16.33
N SER A 102 40.08 -52.97 16.96
CA SER A 102 40.06 -53.50 18.34
C SER A 102 40.27 -52.65 19.61
N SER A 103 39.34 -52.93 20.54
CA SER A 103 39.24 -52.70 21.98
C SER A 103 40.43 -53.03 22.90
N ARG A 104 40.53 -52.27 24.02
CA ARG A 104 40.70 -52.68 25.44
C ARG A 104 40.68 -51.39 26.31
N GLY A 105 39.76 -51.23 27.28
CA GLY A 105 39.97 -51.43 28.75
C GLY A 105 40.83 -50.31 29.36
N VAL A 106 40.61 -49.65 30.52
CA VAL A 106 39.95 -49.92 31.81
C VAL A 106 39.86 -48.55 32.57
N SER A 107 39.11 -48.57 33.68
CA SER A 107 38.63 -47.56 34.66
C SER A 107 39.59 -46.57 35.38
N SER A 108 38.93 -45.65 36.13
CA SER A 108 39.28 -45.01 37.44
C SER A 108 40.46 -44.02 37.47
N SER A 109 40.51 -42.94 38.27
CA SER A 109 39.65 -42.31 39.28
C SER A 109 40.23 -40.91 39.63
N ASP A 110 39.45 -40.13 40.39
CA ASP A 110 39.84 -39.12 41.40
C ASP A 110 40.46 -37.77 41.02
N GLY A 111 39.96 -36.73 41.71
CA GLY A 111 40.64 -35.43 41.85
C GLY A 111 39.73 -34.24 42.15
N ALA A 112 39.12 -34.22 43.34
CA ALA A 112 38.36 -33.10 43.88
C ALA A 112 39.25 -31.94 44.40
N THR A 113 38.56 -30.86 44.80
CA THR A 113 38.99 -29.65 45.57
C THR A 113 39.48 -28.46 44.72
N ASN A 114 39.05 -27.21 44.93
CA ASN A 114 38.80 -26.55 46.20
C ASN A 114 37.77 -25.40 46.12
N SER A 115 37.10 -25.18 47.25
CA SER A 115 36.07 -24.20 47.58
C SER A 115 36.60 -22.91 48.21
N ASN A 116 35.79 -21.84 48.15
CA ASN A 116 35.50 -20.80 49.16
C ASN A 116 35.18 -19.46 48.44
N GLY A 117 34.14 -18.68 48.72
CA GLY A 117 33.27 -18.54 49.90
C GLY A 117 33.34 -17.08 50.38
N GLY A 118 32.19 -16.37 50.46
CA GLY A 118 32.16 -15.03 51.08
C GLY A 118 30.89 -14.20 50.85
N ASN A 119 29.88 -14.38 51.72
CA ASN A 119 28.75 -13.46 51.94
C ASN A 119 29.20 -12.18 52.66
N GLN A 120 28.52 -11.04 52.41
CA GLN A 120 28.06 -10.12 53.47
C GLN A 120 27.12 -9.01 52.96
N SER A 121 26.39 -8.41 53.91
CA SER A 121 25.01 -7.90 53.87
C SER A 121 24.86 -6.36 53.91
N LEU A 122 23.61 -5.91 53.69
CA LEU A 122 23.02 -4.57 53.82
C LEU A 122 23.29 -3.85 55.17
N PRO A 123 23.06 -2.51 55.21
CA PRO A 123 22.11 -1.96 56.18
C PRO A 123 21.13 -0.90 55.61
N VAL A 124 20.16 -0.49 56.46
CA VAL A 124 18.88 0.17 56.17
C VAL A 124 18.74 1.54 56.88
N ASN A 125 18.15 2.54 56.18
CA ASN A 125 17.36 3.75 56.61
C ASN A 125 18.01 4.93 57.40
N PRO A 126 17.34 6.13 57.54
CA PRO A 126 16.09 6.67 56.92
C PRO A 126 16.11 8.17 56.44
N GLY A 127 15.14 8.52 55.57
CA GLY A 127 14.20 9.68 55.69
C GLY A 127 14.64 11.14 55.43
N VAL A 128 14.06 11.78 54.40
CA VAL A 128 13.61 13.20 54.41
C VAL A 128 12.39 13.38 53.49
N GLU A 129 11.33 14.01 54.02
CA GLU A 129 10.02 14.30 53.41
C GLU A 129 10.03 15.47 52.41
N LEU A 130 9.07 15.47 51.46
CA LEU A 130 8.63 16.65 50.69
C LEU A 130 7.13 16.92 50.92
N PRO A 131 6.68 18.20 50.90
CA PRO A 131 5.42 18.59 51.52
C PRO A 131 4.18 18.40 50.64
N ARG A 132 3.07 18.06 51.31
CA ARG A 132 1.70 17.98 50.78
C ARG A 132 1.01 19.34 50.82
N LEU A 133 0.27 19.67 49.75
CA LEU A 133 -0.84 20.63 49.78
C LEU A 133 -2.15 19.91 49.41
N LYS A 134 -3.22 20.29 50.14
CA LYS A 134 -4.52 19.63 50.29
C LYS A 134 -5.60 20.28 49.40
N GLY A 135 -6.51 19.45 48.88
CA GLY A 135 -7.94 19.76 48.64
C GLY A 135 -8.29 20.53 47.35
N ILE A 136 -9.39 20.32 46.61
CA ILE A 136 -10.74 19.77 46.88
C ILE A 136 -11.37 19.33 45.52
N GLY A 137 -12.17 18.26 45.51
CA GLY A 137 -13.22 18.02 44.49
C GLY A 137 -13.34 16.60 43.91
N GLN A 138 -14.33 15.83 44.39
CA GLN A 138 -14.70 14.45 43.97
C GLN A 138 -15.33 14.43 42.54
N THR A 139 -15.22 13.39 41.71
CA THR A 139 -16.06 12.17 41.80
C THR A 139 -15.65 11.05 40.81
N ARG A 140 -15.52 9.84 41.38
CA ARG A 140 -15.81 8.47 40.89
C ARG A 140 -15.39 8.00 39.49
N ARG A 141 -14.31 7.20 39.48
CA ARG A 141 -14.08 6.09 38.53
C ARG A 141 -15.03 4.93 38.82
N MET A 142 -15.64 4.35 37.79
CA MET A 142 -16.30 3.05 37.85
C MET A 142 -15.53 2.06 36.98
N HIS A 143 -14.99 1.03 37.63
CA HIS A 143 -14.31 -0.12 37.02
C HIS A 143 -15.38 -1.20 36.85
N PHE A 144 -15.65 -1.65 35.62
CA PHE A 144 -16.54 -2.79 35.39
C PHE A 144 -15.71 -4.05 35.14
N SER A 145 -15.74 -4.97 36.10
CA SER A 145 -15.36 -6.37 35.91
C SER A 145 -16.60 -7.17 35.51
N LEU A 146 -16.53 -7.95 34.43
CA LEU A 146 -17.50 -9.00 34.14
C LEU A 146 -16.76 -10.32 33.95
N VAL A 147 -16.65 -11.05 35.05
CA VAL A 147 -16.49 -12.51 35.04
C VAL A 147 -17.86 -13.10 34.75
N LYS A 148 -17.96 -13.98 33.74
CA LYS A 148 -19.06 -14.94 33.62
C LYS A 148 -18.48 -16.34 33.44
N HIS A 149 -19.01 -17.26 34.23
CA HIS A 149 -18.65 -18.68 34.31
C HIS A 149 -19.87 -19.52 33.86
N LEU A 150 -19.59 -20.66 33.20
CA LEU A 150 -20.44 -21.81 32.84
C LEU A 150 -21.47 -21.62 31.68
N HIS A 151 -21.63 -22.53 30.71
CA HIS A 151 -21.56 -23.99 30.78
C HIS A 151 -20.89 -24.67 29.56
N LYS A 152 -20.25 -25.80 29.87
CA LYS A 152 -19.70 -26.85 29.00
C LYS A 152 -20.82 -27.51 28.18
N HIS A 153 -20.70 -27.53 26.86
CA HIS A 153 -21.16 -28.63 26.03
C HIS A 153 -20.07 -28.99 25.03
N THR A 154 -19.47 -30.15 25.25
CA THR A 154 -18.57 -30.86 24.36
C THR A 154 -19.31 -31.23 23.08
N LEU A 155 -18.80 -30.88 21.90
CA LEU A 155 -18.96 -31.64 20.66
C LEU A 155 -17.88 -31.17 19.65
N GLN A 156 -17.33 -32.14 18.93
CA GLN A 156 -15.99 -32.14 18.35
C GLN A 156 -15.90 -31.50 16.96
N HIS A 157 -14.65 -31.13 16.64
CA HIS A 157 -14.03 -30.80 15.34
C HIS A 157 -14.62 -31.48 14.08
N ALA A 158 -14.92 -30.66 13.07
CA ALA A 158 -14.78 -30.88 11.62
C ALA A 158 -14.98 -29.49 10.99
N ASP A 159 -14.04 -28.88 10.27
CA ASP A 159 -13.77 -29.23 8.87
C ASP A 159 -12.32 -28.90 8.50
N SER A 160 -11.56 -29.95 8.18
CA SER A 160 -10.41 -29.89 7.30
C SER A 160 -10.90 -30.27 5.91
N ILE A 161 -10.90 -29.32 4.97
CA ILE A 161 -11.09 -29.65 3.56
C ILE A 161 -9.71 -29.70 2.92
N SER A 162 -9.11 -30.88 2.97
CA SER A 162 -8.03 -31.28 2.09
C SER A 162 -8.54 -31.30 0.64
N SER A 163 -7.91 -30.54 -0.25
CA SER A 163 -7.97 -30.83 -1.68
C SER A 163 -6.65 -31.48 -2.09
N LEU A 164 -6.74 -32.79 -2.28
CA LEU A 164 -5.71 -33.64 -2.85
C LEU A 164 -5.58 -33.38 -4.36
N ASP A 165 -4.33 -33.22 -4.79
CA ASP A 165 -3.73 -33.61 -6.06
C ASP A 165 -4.50 -33.35 -7.37
N SER A 166 -4.05 -32.33 -8.09
CA SER A 166 -3.79 -32.49 -9.53
C SER A 166 -2.29 -32.58 -9.74
N ALA A 167 -1.81 -33.82 -9.90
CA ALA A 167 -0.51 -34.13 -10.45
C ALA A 167 -0.46 -33.65 -11.91
N GLY A 168 -0.13 -32.37 -12.08
CA GLY A 168 0.29 -31.78 -13.34
C GLY A 168 1.71 -31.28 -13.17
N SER A 169 2.68 -32.01 -13.72
CA SER A 169 4.08 -31.61 -13.81
C SER A 169 4.19 -30.34 -14.66
N GLY A 170 3.97 -29.18 -14.03
CA GLY A 170 4.22 -27.87 -14.59
C GLY A 170 5.32 -27.21 -13.79
N SER A 171 6.58 -27.49 -14.15
CA SER A 171 7.72 -26.71 -13.69
C SER A 171 7.51 -25.27 -14.13
N VAL A 172 7.02 -24.41 -13.24
CA VAL A 172 7.09 -22.96 -13.41
C VAL A 172 8.58 -22.65 -13.49
N ARG A 173 9.09 -22.45 -14.71
CA ARG A 173 10.48 -22.03 -14.93
C ARG A 173 10.66 -20.74 -14.15
N SER A 174 11.42 -20.84 -13.06
CA SER A 174 11.96 -19.70 -12.32
C SER A 174 12.52 -18.71 -13.34
N LEU A 175 11.91 -17.53 -13.45
CA LEU A 175 12.55 -16.42 -14.13
C LEU A 175 13.84 -16.18 -13.37
N GLN A 176 14.95 -16.32 -14.06
CA GLN A 176 16.31 -16.19 -13.56
C GLN A 176 16.51 -14.73 -13.09
N THR A 177 15.99 -14.41 -11.92
CA THR A 177 16.47 -13.32 -11.09
C THR A 177 17.75 -13.82 -10.44
N ASP A 178 18.76 -12.96 -10.25
CA ASP A 178 19.99 -13.31 -9.52
C ASP A 178 19.74 -13.55 -8.01
N VAL A 179 18.54 -14.02 -7.65
CA VAL A 179 18.07 -14.36 -6.32
C VAL A 179 17.65 -15.83 -6.40
N GLY A 180 18.46 -16.72 -5.82
CA GLY A 180 18.31 -18.18 -5.93
C GLY A 180 16.90 -18.73 -5.60
N GLU A 181 16.67 -20.00 -5.93
CA GLU A 181 15.36 -20.68 -5.77
C GLU A 181 14.80 -20.55 -4.34
N LEU A 182 13.59 -19.98 -4.22
CA LEU A 182 12.82 -19.93 -2.98
C LEU A 182 11.98 -21.23 -2.85
N ARG A 183 12.22 -22.03 -1.79
CA ARG A 183 11.38 -23.20 -1.44
C ARG A 183 10.84 -23.09 0.00
N GLY A 184 9.51 -23.11 0.17
CA GLY A 184 8.81 -23.12 1.48
C GLY A 184 7.44 -22.44 1.43
N ASN A 185 6.70 -22.41 2.55
CA ASN A 185 5.35 -21.78 2.62
C ASN A 185 5.46 -20.30 2.22
N THR A 186 4.84 -19.95 1.11
CA THR A 186 5.02 -18.69 0.39
C THR A 186 4.63 -17.50 1.25
N ARG A 187 5.58 -16.59 1.49
CA ARG A 187 5.26 -15.25 1.99
C ARG A 187 4.47 -14.51 0.93
N PHE A 188 3.47 -13.74 1.32
CA PHE A 188 2.73 -12.90 0.38
C PHE A 188 3.46 -11.58 0.13
N TRP A 189 3.88 -10.90 1.20
CA TRP A 189 4.50 -9.58 1.14
C TRP A 189 6.00 -9.71 1.37
N HIS A 190 6.81 -9.59 0.33
CA HIS A 190 8.27 -9.75 0.44
C HIS A 190 8.96 -8.42 0.76
N GLY A 191 9.90 -8.43 1.72
CA GLY A 191 10.73 -7.27 2.06
C GLY A 191 9.92 -6.01 2.35
N LYS A 192 10.16 -4.96 1.56
CA LYS A 192 9.51 -3.64 1.69
C LYS A 192 8.01 -3.63 1.44
N ASP A 193 7.47 -4.72 0.88
CA ASP A 193 6.04 -4.90 0.67
C ASP A 193 5.28 -5.21 1.97
N TYR A 194 5.96 -5.73 3.00
CA TYR A 194 5.39 -5.87 4.33
C TYR A 194 5.59 -4.57 5.11
N CYS A 195 4.54 -3.75 5.16
CA CYS A 195 4.63 -2.37 5.66
C CYS A 195 3.50 -2.01 6.63
N ASN A 196 3.79 -1.04 7.49
CA ASN A 196 2.82 -0.37 8.34
C ASN A 196 3.16 1.13 8.42
N PHE A 197 2.51 1.94 7.57
CA PHE A 197 2.79 3.38 7.43
C PHE A 197 2.40 4.21 8.66
N VAL A 198 1.65 3.65 9.61
CA VAL A 198 1.39 4.33 10.90
C VAL A 198 2.60 4.22 11.80
N TYR A 199 3.29 3.08 11.73
CA TYR A 199 4.40 2.77 12.59
C TYR A 199 5.73 3.31 12.05
N LYS A 200 5.98 3.12 10.74
CA LYS A 200 7.25 3.46 10.13
C LYS A 200 7.12 3.72 8.63
N ASP A 201 7.70 4.82 8.18
CA ASP A 201 7.86 5.12 6.76
C ASP A 201 8.94 4.28 6.10
N TRP A 202 8.87 4.16 4.78
CA TRP A 202 9.89 3.45 4.02
C TRP A 202 11.27 4.06 4.21
N ILE A 203 12.26 3.18 4.30
CA ILE A 203 13.67 3.52 4.30
C ILE A 203 14.39 2.61 3.30
N GLN A 204 15.50 3.08 2.73
CA GLN A 204 16.41 2.28 1.90
C GLN A 204 15.70 1.52 0.75
N LEU A 205 14.86 2.21 -0.04
CA LEU A 205 14.08 1.60 -1.12
C LEU A 205 14.93 0.86 -2.18
N GLU A 206 16.24 1.13 -2.22
CA GLU A 206 17.22 0.41 -3.03
C GLU A 206 17.45 -1.05 -2.60
N LYS A 207 17.02 -1.44 -1.40
CA LYS A 207 17.02 -2.83 -0.89
C LYS A 207 15.58 -3.35 -0.80
N PRO A 208 14.99 -3.83 -1.91
CA PRO A 208 13.56 -4.13 -1.99
C PRO A 208 13.15 -5.38 -1.19
N PHE A 209 14.05 -6.33 -1.02
CA PHE A 209 13.78 -7.62 -0.36
C PHE A 209 14.12 -7.64 1.13
N ASP A 210 14.71 -6.56 1.66
CA ASP A 210 15.01 -6.42 3.07
C ASP A 210 13.76 -5.95 3.82
N ASP A 211 13.45 -6.61 4.94
CA ASP A 211 12.42 -6.13 5.85
C ASP A 211 12.91 -4.86 6.56
N PHE A 212 12.02 -3.89 6.75
CA PHE A 212 12.31 -2.65 7.48
C PHE A 212 11.53 -2.52 8.78
N ILE A 213 10.57 -3.43 9.00
CA ILE A 213 9.81 -3.63 10.23
C ILE A 213 9.91 -5.11 10.62
N ASP A 214 9.93 -5.40 11.93
CA ASP A 214 9.98 -6.76 12.42
C ASP A 214 8.59 -7.43 12.34
N ARG A 215 8.49 -8.47 11.51
CA ARG A 215 7.25 -9.22 11.23
C ARG A 215 6.71 -9.97 12.45
N TYR A 216 7.57 -10.32 13.40
CA TYR A 216 7.18 -11.10 14.58
C TYR A 216 6.54 -10.24 15.67
N THR A 217 6.80 -8.93 15.65
CA THR A 217 6.34 -7.98 16.67
C THR A 217 5.39 -6.93 16.12
N THR A 218 5.48 -6.62 14.82
CA THR A 218 4.71 -5.55 14.18
C THR A 218 3.81 -6.12 13.08
N PRO A 219 2.47 -6.04 13.22
CA PRO A 219 1.57 -6.42 12.14
C PRO A 219 1.69 -5.44 10.97
N ARG A 220 1.52 -5.94 9.74
CA ARG A 220 1.33 -5.05 8.59
C ARG A 220 0.03 -4.28 8.73
N MET A 221 -0.06 -3.16 8.03
CA MET A 221 -1.31 -2.44 7.88
C MET A 221 -2.02 -2.90 6.61
N PRO A 222 -3.25 -3.44 6.70
CA PRO A 222 -4.06 -3.78 5.54
C PRO A 222 -4.31 -2.60 4.61
N TRP A 223 -4.45 -2.90 3.32
CA TRP A 223 -4.73 -1.93 2.28
C TRP A 223 -6.11 -2.24 1.68
N HIS A 224 -7.04 -1.32 1.89
CA HIS A 224 -8.37 -1.37 1.28
C HIS A 224 -8.47 -0.24 0.25
N ASP A 225 -8.79 -0.59 -1.00
CA ASP A 225 -8.77 0.37 -2.11
C ASP A 225 -9.64 -0.13 -3.28
N ILE A 226 -9.97 0.78 -4.20
CA ILE A 226 -10.86 0.54 -5.34
C ILE A 226 -10.17 0.99 -6.63
N SER A 227 -10.28 0.16 -7.66
CA SER A 227 -9.85 0.48 -9.02
C SER A 227 -10.87 0.00 -10.05
N SER A 228 -10.78 0.54 -11.26
CA SER A 228 -11.68 0.22 -12.37
C SER A 228 -10.89 -0.02 -13.65
N VAL A 229 -11.47 -0.77 -14.57
CA VAL A 229 -10.97 -0.94 -15.93
C VAL A 229 -12.03 -0.49 -16.93
N VAL A 230 -11.59 0.18 -18.00
CA VAL A 230 -12.44 0.63 -19.10
C VAL A 230 -11.81 0.27 -20.45
N HIS A 231 -12.66 0.08 -21.46
CA HIS A 231 -12.26 -0.36 -22.79
C HIS A 231 -12.64 0.66 -23.87
N GLY A 232 -12.01 0.56 -25.04
CA GLY A 232 -12.44 1.26 -26.25
C GLY A 232 -12.34 2.78 -26.16
N LYS A 233 -13.46 3.49 -26.34
CA LYS A 233 -13.48 4.97 -26.39
C LYS A 233 -13.03 5.60 -25.07
N ALA A 234 -13.51 5.08 -23.94
CA ALA A 234 -13.15 5.58 -22.62
C ALA A 234 -11.64 5.38 -22.33
N ALA A 235 -11.08 4.22 -22.70
CA ALA A 235 -9.64 3.98 -22.57
C ALA A 235 -8.80 4.98 -23.39
N ARG A 236 -9.25 5.35 -24.60
CA ARG A 236 -8.61 6.39 -25.40
C ARG A 236 -8.71 7.79 -24.77
N ASP A 237 -9.77 8.08 -24.02
CA ASP A 237 -9.90 9.34 -23.29
C ASP A 237 -8.88 9.42 -22.13
N VAL A 238 -8.67 8.31 -21.41
CA VAL A 238 -7.56 8.20 -20.44
C VAL A 238 -6.20 8.35 -21.14
N ALA A 239 -6.02 7.71 -22.30
CA ALA A 239 -4.80 7.83 -23.10
C ALA A 239 -4.53 9.29 -23.50
N ARG A 240 -5.55 10.03 -23.94
CA ARG A 240 -5.43 11.45 -24.30
C ARG A 240 -4.95 12.30 -23.13
N HIS A 241 -5.46 12.05 -21.92
CA HIS A 241 -4.96 12.74 -20.72
C HIS A 241 -3.46 12.46 -20.50
N PHE A 242 -3.03 11.20 -20.59
CA PHE A 242 -1.61 10.83 -20.46
C PHE A 242 -0.75 11.49 -21.54
N ILE A 243 -1.17 11.41 -22.81
CA ILE A 243 -0.46 11.97 -23.96
C ILE A 243 -0.30 13.48 -23.84
N GLN A 244 -1.36 14.19 -23.43
CA GLN A 244 -1.30 15.64 -23.20
C GLN A 244 -0.22 15.99 -22.18
N ARG A 245 -0.22 15.31 -21.03
CA ARG A 245 0.76 15.56 -19.95
C ARG A 245 2.17 15.14 -20.32
N TRP A 246 2.32 14.04 -21.05
CA TRP A 246 3.62 13.61 -21.58
C TRP A 246 4.22 14.67 -22.50
N ASN A 247 3.46 15.10 -23.50
CA ASN A 247 3.92 16.10 -24.48
C ASN A 247 4.18 17.45 -23.80
N PHE A 248 3.31 17.87 -22.87
CA PHE A 248 3.53 19.06 -22.05
C PHE A 248 4.84 18.98 -21.25
N CYS A 249 5.05 17.89 -20.52
CA CYS A 249 6.27 17.67 -19.73
C CYS A 249 7.52 17.66 -20.60
N LYS A 250 7.44 17.05 -21.79
CA LYS A 250 8.51 17.07 -22.78
C LYS A 250 8.86 18.50 -23.17
N ILE A 251 7.88 19.32 -23.55
CA ILE A 251 8.09 20.71 -23.99
C ILE A 251 8.71 21.55 -22.87
N MET A 252 8.17 21.44 -21.65
CA MET A 252 8.57 22.30 -20.53
C MET A 252 9.97 21.99 -19.97
N LYS A 253 10.56 20.83 -20.27
CA LYS A 253 11.79 20.37 -19.62
C LYS A 253 12.87 20.06 -20.67
N PRO A 254 13.91 20.90 -20.80
CA PRO A 254 14.96 20.73 -21.80
C PRO A 254 15.61 19.34 -21.82
N LYS A 255 15.80 18.71 -20.66
CA LYS A 255 16.36 17.34 -20.56
C LYS A 255 15.54 16.26 -21.28
N TYR A 256 14.27 16.53 -21.60
CA TYR A 256 13.40 15.62 -22.33
C TYR A 256 13.24 16.01 -23.81
N HIS A 257 13.89 17.07 -24.30
CA HIS A 257 13.79 17.50 -25.70
C HIS A 257 14.39 16.50 -26.68
N SER A 258 15.36 15.70 -26.24
CA SER A 258 15.94 14.59 -27.01
C SER A 258 14.88 13.74 -27.72
N LEU A 259 15.20 13.32 -28.96
CA LEU A 259 14.37 12.41 -29.75
C LEU A 259 14.17 11.05 -29.08
N SER A 260 15.02 10.69 -28.11
CA SER A 260 14.85 9.50 -27.27
C SER A 260 13.54 9.51 -26.46
N TYR A 261 12.95 10.68 -26.22
CA TYR A 261 11.60 10.80 -25.67
C TYR A 261 10.64 11.20 -26.80
N PRO A 262 9.86 10.27 -27.36
CA PRO A 262 9.00 10.56 -28.50
C PRO A 262 7.83 11.48 -28.09
N TYR A 263 7.33 12.29 -29.01
CA TYR A 263 5.98 12.85 -28.87
C TYR A 263 4.97 11.73 -29.05
N LEU A 264 3.94 11.71 -28.21
CA LEU A 264 2.87 10.72 -28.31
C LEU A 264 1.66 11.30 -29.04
N LEU A 265 0.96 10.44 -29.78
CA LEU A 265 -0.21 10.80 -30.57
C LEU A 265 -1.42 9.95 -30.16
N PRO A 266 -2.61 10.56 -30.05
CA PRO A 266 -3.81 9.81 -29.71
C PRO A 266 -4.29 8.98 -30.91
N LYS A 267 -4.70 7.73 -30.66
CA LYS A 267 -5.42 6.93 -31.63
C LYS A 267 -6.78 7.57 -31.92
N SER A 268 -7.15 7.58 -33.20
CA SER A 268 -8.43 8.14 -33.67
C SER A 268 -9.62 7.47 -32.99
N HIS A 269 -10.64 8.24 -32.67
CA HIS A 269 -11.92 7.75 -32.14
C HIS A 269 -12.72 6.89 -33.14
N SER A 270 -12.59 7.18 -34.43
CA SER A 270 -13.38 6.57 -35.50
C SER A 270 -12.74 5.31 -36.08
N SER A 271 -11.42 5.28 -36.28
CA SER A 271 -10.75 4.17 -36.98
C SER A 271 -10.09 3.14 -36.07
N ALA A 272 -9.74 3.49 -34.83
CA ALA A 272 -9.12 2.56 -33.88
C ALA A 272 -10.18 1.82 -33.04
N ILE A 273 -10.96 0.95 -33.69
CA ILE A 273 -12.06 0.21 -33.06
C ILE A 273 -11.60 -1.14 -32.49
N GLU A 274 -10.50 -1.68 -33.00
CA GLU A 274 -10.01 -3.01 -32.63
C GLU A 274 -9.66 -3.11 -31.14
N LEU A 275 -10.25 -4.11 -30.49
CA LEU A 275 -10.02 -4.42 -29.08
C LEU A 275 -9.54 -5.87 -28.96
N ARG A 276 -8.23 -6.06 -29.05
CA ARG A 276 -7.57 -7.38 -29.08
C ARG A 276 -7.70 -8.17 -27.78
N TYR A 277 -7.93 -7.46 -26.69
CA TYR A 277 -8.04 -8.05 -25.36
C TYR A 277 -9.16 -7.38 -24.58
N GLN A 278 -9.94 -8.21 -23.89
CA GLN A 278 -10.96 -7.79 -22.94
C GLN A 278 -10.59 -8.38 -21.58
N VAL A 279 -10.72 -7.55 -20.56
CA VAL A 279 -10.63 -8.05 -19.18
C VAL A 279 -11.92 -8.84 -18.94
N PRO A 280 -11.86 -10.05 -18.36
CA PRO A 280 -13.05 -10.84 -18.07
C PRO A 280 -14.01 -10.10 -17.12
N ASP A 281 -15.25 -10.56 -17.07
CA ASP A 281 -16.30 -10.09 -16.14
C ASP A 281 -16.63 -8.59 -16.23
N CYS A 282 -16.31 -7.96 -17.36
CA CYS A 282 -16.67 -6.57 -17.62
C CYS A 282 -18.11 -6.46 -18.11
N VAL A 283 -18.84 -5.45 -17.60
CA VAL A 283 -20.24 -5.19 -17.96
C VAL A 283 -20.36 -3.97 -18.87
N PRO A 284 -21.22 -4.02 -19.91
CA PRO A 284 -21.51 -2.85 -20.74
C PRO A 284 -22.14 -1.72 -19.92
N THR A 285 -21.46 -0.60 -19.81
CA THR A 285 -21.93 0.56 -19.05
C THR A 285 -21.60 1.87 -19.76
N ARG A 286 -22.34 2.93 -19.45
CA ARG A 286 -22.04 4.28 -19.91
C ARG A 286 -20.97 4.87 -18.98
N VAL A 287 -19.81 5.18 -19.54
CA VAL A 287 -18.67 5.70 -18.80
C VAL A 287 -18.31 7.10 -19.30
N GLN A 288 -17.92 7.97 -18.38
CA GLN A 288 -17.33 9.28 -18.66
C GLN A 288 -16.04 9.43 -17.87
N VAL A 289 -14.93 9.72 -18.56
CA VAL A 289 -13.65 10.03 -17.90
C VAL A 289 -13.71 11.47 -17.38
N LEU A 290 -13.24 11.66 -16.15
CA LEU A 290 -13.18 12.93 -15.44
C LEU A 290 -11.76 13.15 -14.92
N ARG A 291 -11.39 14.40 -14.64
CA ARG A 291 -10.07 14.74 -14.09
C ARG A 291 -10.09 16.03 -13.28
N SER A 292 -9.02 16.21 -12.51
CA SER A 292 -8.61 17.49 -11.96
C SER A 292 -7.28 17.87 -12.60
N ALA A 293 -7.24 18.98 -13.33
CA ALA A 293 -6.05 19.41 -14.06
C ALA A 293 -5.95 20.94 -14.08
N ALA A 294 -4.74 21.46 -14.23
CA ALA A 294 -4.49 22.90 -14.29
C ALA A 294 -3.28 23.18 -15.21
N ASP A 295 -2.97 24.46 -15.39
CA ASP A 295 -1.84 24.90 -16.20
C ASP A 295 -0.52 24.21 -15.80
N TRP A 296 -0.20 24.20 -14.50
CA TRP A 296 1.04 23.61 -14.01
C TRP A 296 1.15 22.09 -14.26
N SER A 297 0.03 21.38 -14.31
CA SER A 297 0.01 19.91 -14.36
C SER A 297 -0.18 19.35 -15.77
N ALA A 298 -0.86 20.09 -16.66
CA ALA A 298 -1.21 19.64 -18.00
C ALA A 298 -1.16 20.73 -19.09
N GLY A 299 -0.73 21.96 -18.76
CA GLY A 299 -0.62 23.07 -19.71
C GLY A 299 -1.97 23.55 -20.24
N ILE A 300 -3.04 23.46 -19.43
CA ILE A 300 -4.38 23.95 -19.80
C ILE A 300 -4.62 25.36 -19.27
N LYS A 301 -5.14 26.24 -20.13
CA LYS A 301 -5.36 27.66 -19.80
C LYS A 301 -6.34 27.86 -18.63
N TYR A 302 -7.39 27.05 -18.57
CA TYR A 302 -8.38 27.07 -17.49
C TYR A 302 -8.30 25.73 -16.77
N HIS A 303 -8.33 25.75 -15.45
CA HIS A 303 -8.34 24.51 -14.68
C HIS A 303 -9.62 23.72 -14.97
N GLU A 304 -9.50 22.41 -14.89
CA GLU A 304 -10.62 21.48 -14.99
C GLU A 304 -10.85 20.84 -13.63
N GLU A 305 -12.10 20.84 -13.18
CA GLU A 305 -12.57 20.26 -11.92
C GLU A 305 -13.77 19.33 -12.15
N SER A 306 -13.74 18.58 -13.26
CA SER A 306 -14.86 17.74 -13.69
C SER A 306 -15.21 16.63 -12.68
N ILE A 307 -14.22 16.14 -11.91
CA ILE A 307 -14.46 15.24 -10.77
C ILE A 307 -15.34 15.92 -9.71
N HIS A 308 -14.98 17.13 -9.27
CA HIS A 308 -15.72 17.88 -8.26
C HIS A 308 -17.18 18.10 -8.70
N ASN A 309 -17.36 18.55 -9.94
CA ASN A 309 -18.67 18.78 -10.51
C ASN A 309 -19.54 17.50 -10.57
N ALA A 310 -18.96 16.37 -10.96
CA ALA A 310 -19.68 15.10 -11.01
C ALA A 310 -20.09 14.62 -9.62
N TYR A 311 -19.25 14.82 -8.60
CA TYR A 311 -19.60 14.54 -7.20
C TYR A 311 -20.84 15.33 -6.78
N LEU A 312 -20.83 16.66 -6.97
CA LEU A 312 -21.96 17.53 -6.61
C LEU A 312 -23.25 17.12 -7.32
N GLN A 313 -23.18 16.86 -8.63
CA GLN A 313 -24.34 16.46 -9.42
C GLN A 313 -24.89 15.10 -8.98
N THR A 314 -24.02 14.13 -8.69
CA THR A 314 -24.40 12.79 -8.25
C THR A 314 -25.10 12.85 -6.89
N ILE A 315 -24.55 13.61 -5.94
CA ILE A 315 -25.14 13.83 -4.62
C ILE A 315 -26.52 14.49 -4.75
N ALA A 316 -26.60 15.60 -5.50
CA ALA A 316 -27.83 16.37 -5.68
C ALA A 316 -28.95 15.56 -6.36
N ARG A 317 -28.61 14.64 -7.26
CA ARG A 317 -29.58 13.80 -8.01
C ARG A 317 -29.94 12.48 -7.31
N SER A 318 -29.15 12.04 -6.33
CA SER A 318 -29.39 10.80 -5.58
C SER A 318 -30.82 10.71 -5.04
N LYS A 319 -31.42 9.52 -5.06
CA LYS A 319 -32.81 9.30 -4.62
C LYS A 319 -32.91 8.48 -3.33
N HIS A 320 -32.04 7.49 -3.13
CA HIS A 320 -32.16 6.51 -2.05
C HIS A 320 -31.00 6.52 -1.07
N PHE A 321 -29.75 6.33 -1.50
CA PHE A 321 -28.62 6.40 -0.57
C PHE A 321 -27.37 6.84 -1.29
N ILE A 322 -26.36 7.24 -0.52
CA ILE A 322 -25.00 7.47 -1.00
C ILE A 322 -24.06 6.65 -0.13
N TYR A 323 -23.19 5.89 -0.78
CA TYR A 323 -22.08 5.19 -0.16
C TYR A 323 -20.78 5.90 -0.52
N ILE A 324 -19.97 6.23 0.47
CA ILE A 324 -18.68 6.91 0.29
C ILE A 324 -17.61 6.10 1.00
N GLU A 325 -16.65 5.61 0.24
CA GLU A 325 -15.34 5.18 0.72
C GLU A 325 -14.30 6.17 0.22
N ASN A 326 -13.57 6.80 1.13
CA ASN A 326 -12.51 7.73 0.75
C ASN A 326 -11.45 7.81 1.84
N GLN A 327 -10.18 7.95 1.44
CA GLN A 327 -9.08 8.17 2.36
C GLN A 327 -9.29 9.46 3.18
N PHE A 328 -9.81 10.52 2.54
CA PHE A 328 -10.03 11.81 3.15
C PHE A 328 -11.50 12.22 3.13
N PHE A 329 -11.93 12.93 4.16
CA PHE A 329 -13.25 13.58 4.22
C PHE A 329 -13.14 15.00 4.77
N ILE A 330 -12.43 15.85 4.02
CA ILE A 330 -12.24 17.28 4.34
C ILE A 330 -13.11 18.10 3.38
N SER A 331 -14.19 18.68 3.90
CA SER A 331 -15.17 19.44 3.13
C SER A 331 -15.88 20.47 4.02
N CYS A 332 -17.02 20.99 3.56
CA CYS A 332 -17.77 22.11 4.13
C CYS A 332 -16.99 23.41 3.98
N SER A 333 -17.27 24.15 2.90
CA SER A 333 -16.56 25.38 2.58
C SER A 333 -16.79 26.43 3.64
N ASP A 334 -15.70 27.01 4.14
CA ASP A 334 -15.71 28.26 4.88
C ASP A 334 -15.30 29.45 4.00
N ASN A 335 -15.03 29.19 2.70
CA ASN A 335 -14.48 30.11 1.71
C ASN A 335 -13.18 30.79 2.16
N LYS A 336 -12.44 30.18 3.10
CA LYS A 336 -11.19 30.71 3.66
C LYS A 336 -10.07 29.68 3.61
N MET A 337 -10.31 28.49 4.15
CA MET A 337 -9.35 27.40 4.25
C MET A 337 -9.81 26.18 3.46
N VAL A 338 -11.11 25.91 3.47
CA VAL A 338 -11.75 24.81 2.72
C VAL A 338 -12.70 25.42 1.71
N TYR A 339 -12.64 24.95 0.46
CA TYR A 339 -13.39 25.53 -0.65
C TYR A 339 -14.35 24.55 -1.33
N ASN A 340 -14.14 23.24 -1.18
CA ASN A 340 -14.95 22.25 -1.87
C ASN A 340 -16.32 22.08 -1.20
N LYS A 341 -17.38 21.95 -2.01
CA LYS A 341 -18.79 21.95 -1.57
C LYS A 341 -19.41 20.56 -1.42
N ILE A 342 -18.61 19.50 -1.30
CA ILE A 342 -19.13 18.12 -1.22
C ILE A 342 -19.97 17.92 0.06
N GLY A 343 -19.48 18.40 1.20
CA GLY A 343 -20.16 18.34 2.48
C GLY A 343 -21.45 19.17 2.50
N GLU A 344 -21.43 20.37 1.92
CA GLU A 344 -22.63 21.18 1.72
C GLU A 344 -23.68 20.44 0.89
N ALA A 345 -23.29 19.87 -0.25
CA ALA A 345 -24.20 19.10 -1.10
C ALA A 345 -24.83 17.90 -0.37
N LEU A 346 -24.06 17.23 0.50
CA LEU A 346 -24.58 16.15 1.34
C LEU A 346 -25.59 16.68 2.35
N ILE A 347 -25.28 17.76 3.06
CA ILE A 347 -26.17 18.40 4.05
C ILE A 347 -27.47 18.84 3.38
N GLU A 348 -27.40 19.57 2.28
CA GLU A 348 -28.58 20.02 1.51
C GLU A 348 -29.42 18.83 1.05
N ARG A 349 -28.77 17.76 0.61
CA ARG A 349 -29.47 16.55 0.17
C ARG A 349 -30.16 15.82 1.33
N ILE A 350 -29.55 15.75 2.51
CA ILE A 350 -30.17 15.21 3.74
C ILE A 350 -31.41 16.01 4.10
N LEU A 351 -31.26 17.34 4.20
CA LEU A 351 -32.34 18.25 4.56
C LEU A 351 -33.52 18.15 3.57
N ARG A 352 -33.22 17.99 2.28
CA ARG A 352 -34.24 17.74 1.26
C ARG A 352 -34.99 16.42 1.50
N ALA A 353 -34.29 15.31 1.78
CA ALA A 353 -34.96 14.04 2.09
C ALA A 353 -35.88 14.14 3.31
N HIS A 354 -35.39 14.80 4.36
CA HIS A 354 -36.15 15.04 5.60
C HIS A 354 -37.43 15.85 5.33
N LYS A 355 -37.32 16.96 4.58
CA LYS A 355 -38.45 17.84 4.27
C LYS A 355 -39.57 17.14 3.49
N TYR A 356 -39.22 16.24 2.57
CA TYR A 356 -40.20 15.53 1.73
C TYR A 356 -40.64 14.17 2.31
N VAL A 357 -40.36 13.88 3.59
CA VAL A 357 -40.70 12.60 4.26
C VAL A 357 -40.30 11.38 3.41
N CYS A 358 -39.15 11.47 2.73
CA CYS A 358 -38.58 10.33 2.03
C CYS A 358 -38.05 9.37 3.09
N VAL A 359 -38.82 8.33 3.41
CA VAL A 359 -38.64 7.45 4.58
C VAL A 359 -37.30 6.69 4.59
N CYS A 360 -36.55 6.66 3.48
CA CYS A 360 -35.31 5.90 3.37
C CYS A 360 -34.24 6.64 2.58
N TRP A 361 -33.68 7.74 3.13
CA TRP A 361 -32.44 8.32 2.60
C TRP A 361 -31.27 8.21 3.59
N CYS A 362 -30.19 7.53 3.19
CA CYS A 362 -29.05 7.22 4.05
C CYS A 362 -27.70 7.61 3.41
N VAL A 363 -26.76 8.08 4.22
CA VAL A 363 -25.35 8.25 3.84
C VAL A 363 -24.51 7.37 4.73
N ARG A 364 -23.69 6.51 4.12
CA ARG A 364 -22.67 5.74 4.83
C ARG A 364 -21.31 6.19 4.33
N CYS A 365 -20.51 6.72 5.25
CA CYS A 365 -19.15 7.19 4.98
C CYS A 365 -18.17 6.29 5.73
N VAL A 366 -17.18 5.76 5.01
CA VAL A 366 -16.08 4.98 5.55
C VAL A 366 -14.79 5.72 5.20
N CYS A 367 -14.09 6.17 6.24
CA CYS A 367 -12.82 6.87 6.12
C CYS A 367 -11.77 6.23 7.00
N TRP A 368 -10.52 6.46 6.65
CA TRP A 368 -9.40 5.98 7.45
C TRP A 368 -9.34 6.66 8.82
N CYS A 369 -9.07 5.87 9.86
CA CYS A 369 -9.06 6.33 11.24
C CYS A 369 -7.70 6.94 11.67
N VAL A 370 -6.72 7.03 10.77
CA VAL A 370 -5.33 7.35 11.15
C VAL A 370 -4.82 8.66 10.53
N ARG A 371 -4.00 9.36 11.31
CA ARG A 371 -3.21 10.55 10.93
C ARG A 371 -2.50 10.28 9.60
N CYS A 372 -2.98 10.90 8.52
CA CYS A 372 -2.26 10.93 7.26
C CYS A 372 -1.13 11.94 7.40
N VAL A 373 0.11 11.49 7.19
CA VAL A 373 1.24 12.38 6.88
C VAL A 373 1.21 12.51 5.36
N CYS A 374 0.83 13.69 4.86
CA CYS A 374 0.99 14.05 3.46
C CYS A 374 2.38 14.64 3.23
#